data_AF-A0A9W9B196-F1
#
_entry.id   AF-A0A9W9B196-F1
#
_cell.length_a   1.000
_cell.length_b   1.000
_cell.length_c   1.000
_cell.angle_alpha   90.00
_cell.angle_beta   90.00
_cell.angle_gamma   90.00
#
_symmetry.space_group_name_H-M   'P 1'
#
loop_
_entity.id
_entity.type
_entity.pdbx_description
1 polymer ?
#
loop_
_entity_poly.entity_id
_entity_poly.type
_entity_poly.pdbx_seq_one_letter_code
_entity_poly.pdbx_strand_id
1 'polypeptide(L)'
;ARRHYVEPVVQHDLGSMEYACSHCGALHWLREKLSDSPKRSPRFRMCCKLGEVCIPLLQRPPEFLHRLFTSMDPQAKEFRENISQYNSALAFTSVGVSIDDTVNQRGRGPPIFRIHGELKHWSGTLLPREGVAPSYAQLYILDPHTALAYRMQRNENLSHQTMEALQTLLRTVNPYSHIYQHAYEVLRHYPDAQEFSISLRVMPGQDRRRYNLPTADEVAAIVPGDGIQAVDRRDIILSLRGGEARQAGGLQRISDGHAAYAPLHYVLLFPQGQSGWH
;
A
#
# COMPACT_ATOMS: atom_id res chain seq x y z
N ALA A 1 15.43 -7.01 50.03
CA ALA A 1 14.98 -6.40 48.77
C ALA A 1 15.84 -6.94 47.62
N ARG A 2 15.25 -7.67 46.65
CA ARG A 2 15.98 -8.11 45.46
C ARG A 2 16.20 -6.88 44.57
N ARG A 3 17.45 -6.52 44.28
CA ARG A 3 17.76 -5.46 43.32
C ARG A 3 17.16 -5.84 41.97
N HIS A 4 16.42 -4.92 41.34
CA HIS A 4 15.97 -5.08 39.96
C HIS A 4 17.20 -5.33 39.08
N TYR A 5 17.17 -6.41 38.31
CA TYR A 5 18.14 -6.64 37.25
C TYR A 5 18.00 -5.50 36.23
N VAL A 6 19.06 -4.71 36.08
CA VAL A 6 19.18 -3.70 35.03
C VAL A 6 20.04 -4.33 33.96
N GLU A 7 19.43 -4.68 32.83
CA GLU A 7 20.19 -5.11 31.67
C GLU A 7 21.09 -3.94 31.24
N PRO A 8 22.42 -4.10 31.23
CA PRO A 8 23.27 -3.08 30.65
C PRO A 8 22.94 -3.03 29.17
N VAL A 9 22.24 -1.98 28.75
CA VAL A 9 21.96 -1.70 27.34
C VAL A 9 23.28 -1.24 26.71
N VAL A 10 24.21 -2.18 26.54
CA VAL A 10 25.30 -2.01 25.59
C VAL A 10 24.63 -2.08 24.23
N GLN A 11 24.27 -0.92 23.69
CA GLN A 11 23.69 -0.82 22.37
C GLN A 11 24.64 -1.52 21.40
N HIS A 12 24.14 -2.56 20.73
CA HIS A 12 24.92 -3.27 19.74
C HIS A 12 25.09 -2.37 18.51
N ASP A 13 26.22 -1.66 18.46
CA ASP A 13 26.55 -0.76 17.37
C ASP A 13 27.42 -1.46 16.33
N LEU A 14 26.94 -1.46 15.09
CA LEU A 14 27.62 -2.02 13.92
C LEU A 14 28.30 -0.93 13.07
N GLY A 15 28.20 0.34 13.48
CA GLY A 15 28.64 1.53 12.74
C GLY A 15 27.64 1.94 11.66
N SER A 16 28.08 2.81 10.75
CA SER A 16 27.29 3.27 9.61
C SER A 16 27.04 2.15 8.58
N MET A 17 25.81 2.12 8.05
CA MET A 17 25.44 1.25 6.93
C MET A 17 25.85 1.91 5.62
N GLU A 18 27.14 1.88 5.30
CA GLU A 18 27.73 2.65 4.17
C GLU A 18 28.36 1.78 3.08
N TYR A 19 28.43 0.46 3.28
CA TYR A 19 29.07 -0.45 2.34
C TYR A 19 28.07 -0.92 1.28
N ALA A 20 28.16 -0.37 0.08
CA ALA A 20 27.29 -0.75 -1.03
C ALA A 20 27.69 -2.11 -1.62
N CYS A 21 26.71 -2.98 -1.85
CA CYS A 21 26.90 -4.20 -2.65
C CYS A 21 27.29 -3.83 -4.09
N SER A 22 28.35 -4.46 -4.61
CA SER A 22 28.83 -4.24 -5.98
C SER A 22 27.85 -4.61 -7.09
N HIS A 23 26.82 -5.40 -6.78
CA HIS A 23 25.85 -5.88 -7.77
C HIS A 23 24.54 -5.07 -7.77
N CYS A 24 23.96 -4.81 -6.59
CA CYS A 24 22.65 -4.15 -6.49
C CYS A 24 22.66 -2.80 -5.78
N GLY A 25 23.82 -2.36 -5.26
CA GLY A 25 23.94 -1.08 -4.54
C GLY A 25 23.31 -1.05 -3.15
N ALA A 26 22.71 -2.15 -2.67
CA ALA A 26 22.16 -2.23 -1.32
C ALA A 26 23.24 -1.92 -0.28
N LEU A 27 22.92 -1.06 0.68
CA LEU A 27 23.82 -0.67 1.76
C LEU A 27 23.85 -1.74 2.84
N HIS A 28 25.04 -2.00 3.37
CA HIS A 28 25.29 -3.02 4.39
C HIS A 28 26.21 -2.48 5.48
N TRP A 29 26.16 -3.13 6.63
CA TRP A 29 27.24 -3.01 7.62
C TRP A 29 28.41 -3.91 7.23
N LEU A 30 29.64 -3.47 7.54
CA LEU A 30 30.84 -4.26 7.23
C LEU A 30 30.81 -5.67 7.84
N ARG A 31 30.12 -5.85 8.98
CA ARG A 31 29.97 -7.17 9.64
C ARG A 31 29.07 -8.15 8.89
N GLU A 32 28.24 -7.67 7.96
CA GLU A 32 27.38 -8.52 7.13
C GLU A 32 28.11 -9.11 5.92
N LYS A 33 29.38 -8.75 5.73
CA LYS A 33 30.21 -9.27 4.64
C LYS A 33 30.34 -10.80 4.78
N LEU A 34 30.55 -11.48 3.66
CA LEU A 34 30.96 -12.89 3.68
C LEU A 34 32.27 -13.07 4.45
N SER A 35 32.36 -14.14 5.24
CA SER A 35 33.53 -14.43 6.08
C SER A 35 34.85 -14.42 5.31
N ASP A 36 34.82 -14.94 4.07
CA ASP A 36 35.95 -15.04 3.15
C ASP A 36 36.29 -13.73 2.41
N SER A 37 35.43 -12.72 2.49
CA SER A 37 35.62 -11.47 1.75
C SER A 37 36.58 -10.51 2.46
N PRO A 38 37.48 -9.82 1.73
CA PRO A 38 38.41 -8.88 2.35
C PRO A 38 37.69 -7.60 2.80
N LYS A 39 38.14 -6.98 3.90
CA LYS A 39 37.54 -5.73 4.40
C LYS A 39 37.57 -4.57 3.39
N ARG A 40 38.61 -4.52 2.55
CA ARG A 40 38.78 -3.50 1.49
C ARG A 40 37.81 -3.66 0.31
N SER A 41 37.23 -4.85 0.14
CA SER A 41 36.29 -5.16 -0.92
C SER A 41 35.28 -6.19 -0.38
N PRO A 42 34.40 -5.75 0.53
CA PRO A 42 33.46 -6.65 1.17
C PRO A 42 32.43 -7.14 0.15
N ARG A 43 32.08 -8.42 0.24
CA ARG A 43 31.04 -9.03 -0.61
C ARG A 43 29.85 -9.40 0.24
N PHE A 44 28.65 -9.22 -0.30
CA PHE A 44 27.39 -9.45 0.40
C PHE A 44 26.51 -10.42 -0.39
N ARG A 45 25.98 -11.44 0.29
CA ARG A 45 25.06 -12.42 -0.30
C ARG A 45 23.60 -12.12 0.02
N MET A 46 23.33 -11.46 1.14
CA MET A 46 21.97 -11.28 1.67
C MET A 46 21.04 -10.48 0.75
N CYS A 47 21.56 -9.48 0.03
CA CYS A 47 20.73 -8.58 -0.78
C CYS A 47 20.34 -9.15 -2.14
N CYS A 48 21.30 -9.68 -2.91
CA CYS A 48 21.09 -10.08 -4.31
C CYS A 48 21.67 -11.46 -4.64
N LYS A 49 22.05 -12.25 -3.62
CA LYS A 49 22.77 -13.52 -3.80
C LYS A 49 23.98 -13.38 -4.73
N LEU A 50 24.84 -12.38 -4.50
CA LEU A 50 26.03 -12.11 -5.33
C LEU A 50 25.68 -11.83 -6.81
N GLY A 51 24.56 -11.16 -7.06
CA GLY A 51 24.11 -10.80 -8.40
C GLY A 51 23.22 -11.84 -9.09
N GLU A 52 22.95 -12.99 -8.46
CA GLU A 52 21.99 -13.98 -8.98
C GLU A 52 20.54 -13.43 -9.00
N VAL A 53 20.23 -12.45 -8.14
CA VAL A 53 18.91 -11.82 -8.06
C VAL A 53 19.02 -10.35 -8.43
N CYS A 54 18.36 -9.96 -9.52
CA CYS A 54 18.18 -8.56 -9.89
C CYS A 54 16.92 -8.01 -9.22
N ILE A 55 17.09 -7.21 -8.16
CA ILE A 55 15.99 -6.50 -7.52
C ILE A 55 15.82 -5.15 -8.21
N PRO A 56 14.71 -4.89 -8.91
CA PRO A 56 14.48 -3.59 -9.52
C PRO A 56 14.36 -2.53 -8.44
N LEU A 57 15.02 -1.39 -8.65
CA LEU A 57 14.86 -0.23 -7.78
C LEU A 57 13.42 0.28 -7.88
N LEU A 58 12.90 0.82 -6.76
CA LEU A 58 11.65 1.56 -6.79
C LEU A 58 11.76 2.69 -7.80
N GLN A 59 10.74 2.84 -8.64
CA GLN A 59 10.68 3.96 -9.57
C GLN A 59 10.67 5.27 -8.79
N ARG A 60 11.33 6.29 -9.33
CA ARG A 60 11.32 7.61 -8.73
C ARG A 60 9.86 8.10 -8.65
N PRO A 61 9.38 8.53 -7.47
CA PRO A 61 8.03 9.07 -7.35
C PRO A 61 7.90 10.35 -8.20
N PRO A 62 6.68 10.73 -8.60
CA PRO A 62 6.45 12.01 -9.28
C PRO A 62 7.07 13.19 -8.53
N GLU A 63 7.55 14.20 -9.25
CA GLU A 63 8.38 15.29 -8.70
C GLU A 63 7.74 16.00 -7.49
N PHE A 64 6.43 16.23 -7.52
CA PHE A 64 5.73 16.82 -6.38
C PHE A 64 5.87 15.97 -5.12
N LEU A 65 5.62 14.66 -5.22
CA LEU A 65 5.72 13.73 -4.11
C LEU A 65 7.19 13.53 -3.67
N HIS A 66 8.13 13.52 -4.62
CA HIS A 66 9.56 13.48 -4.32
C HIS A 66 9.98 14.68 -3.45
N ARG A 67 9.56 15.90 -3.81
CA ARG A 67 9.84 17.11 -3.01
C ARG A 67 9.24 17.03 -1.62
N LEU A 68 8.02 16.51 -1.47
CA LEU A 68 7.43 16.28 -0.15
C LEU A 68 8.25 15.31 0.71
N PHE A 69 8.91 14.31 0.11
CA PHE A 69 9.79 13.40 0.84
C PHE A 69 11.15 14.00 1.22
N THR A 70 11.74 14.87 0.39
CA THR A 70 13.15 15.25 0.55
C THR A 70 13.38 16.70 0.94
N SER A 71 12.45 17.60 0.64
CA SER A 71 12.63 19.03 0.86
C SER A 71 12.52 19.42 2.33
N MET A 72 13.11 20.56 2.70
CA MET A 72 13.12 21.11 4.06
C MET A 72 12.13 22.26 4.25
N ASP A 73 11.31 22.55 3.24
CA ASP A 73 10.26 23.57 3.34
C ASP A 73 9.14 23.15 4.32
N PRO A 74 8.34 24.11 4.82
CA PRO A 74 7.28 23.82 5.79
C PRO A 74 6.23 22.82 5.31
N GLN A 75 5.88 22.82 4.02
CA GLN A 75 4.89 21.89 3.46
C GLN A 75 5.42 20.46 3.49
N ALA A 76 6.66 20.26 3.07
CA ALA A 76 7.30 18.95 3.07
C ALA A 76 7.49 18.40 4.50
N LYS A 77 7.80 19.27 5.47
CA LYS A 77 7.90 18.88 6.89
C LYS A 77 6.55 18.45 7.46
N GLU A 78 5.50 19.27 7.30
CA GLU A 78 4.13 18.94 7.74
C GLU A 78 3.66 17.63 7.11
N PHE A 79 3.88 17.46 5.79
CA PHE A 79 3.53 16.23 5.10
C PHE A 79 4.22 15.01 5.71
N ARG A 80 5.53 15.08 6.02
CA ARG A 80 6.26 13.95 6.59
C ARG A 80 5.86 13.63 8.02
N GLU A 81 5.53 14.65 8.82
CA GLU A 81 4.98 14.48 10.16
C GLU A 81 3.64 13.74 10.12
N ASN A 82 2.82 13.99 9.09
CA ASN A 82 1.47 13.45 8.94
C ASN A 82 1.32 12.39 7.82
N ILE A 83 2.42 11.84 7.30
CA ILE A 83 2.43 11.03 6.07
C ILE A 83 1.49 9.81 6.13
N SER A 84 1.42 9.15 7.29
CA SER A 84 0.54 8.00 7.51
C SER A 84 -0.94 8.38 7.41
N GLN A 85 -1.31 9.59 7.85
CA GLN A 85 -2.67 10.11 7.78
C GLN A 85 -3.03 10.50 6.34
N TYR A 86 -2.14 11.18 5.62
CA TYR A 86 -2.32 11.42 4.17
C TYR A 86 -2.49 10.12 3.40
N ASN A 87 -1.63 9.12 3.64
CA ASN A 87 -1.74 7.82 2.98
C ASN A 87 -3.09 7.15 3.28
N SER A 88 -3.52 7.16 4.54
CA SER A 88 -4.80 6.56 4.95
C SER A 88 -6.01 7.26 4.31
N ALA A 89 -5.98 8.60 4.20
CA ALA A 89 -7.03 9.38 3.54
C ALA A 89 -7.11 9.14 2.03
N LEU A 90 -6.03 8.66 1.42
CA LEU A 90 -5.92 8.38 -0.01
C LEU A 90 -6.00 6.89 -0.34
N ALA A 91 -6.01 5.98 0.63
CA ALA A 91 -6.04 4.54 0.38
C ALA A 91 -7.34 4.08 -0.31
N PHE A 92 -7.24 3.04 -1.16
CA PHE A 92 -8.40 2.37 -1.78
C PHE A 92 -9.04 1.34 -0.85
N THR A 93 -8.27 0.81 0.08
CA THR A 93 -8.69 -0.29 0.98
C THR A 93 -8.61 0.12 2.44
N SER A 94 -9.56 -0.36 3.23
CA SER A 94 -9.49 -0.24 4.68
C SER A 94 -8.60 -1.32 5.28
N VAL A 95 -8.09 -1.06 6.48
CA VAL A 95 -7.34 -2.05 7.26
C VAL A 95 -8.29 -2.62 8.31
N GLY A 96 -8.51 -3.92 8.25
CA GLY A 96 -9.24 -4.65 9.27
C GLY A 96 -8.27 -5.14 10.33
N VAL A 97 -8.00 -4.31 11.34
CA VAL A 97 -7.23 -4.70 12.53
C VAL A 97 -8.08 -4.49 13.77
N SER A 98 -8.02 -5.45 14.69
CA SER A 98 -8.42 -5.22 16.07
C SER A 98 -7.26 -4.53 16.77
N ILE A 99 -7.38 -3.21 16.93
CA ILE A 99 -6.39 -2.40 17.65
C ILE A 99 -6.53 -2.70 19.14
N ASP A 100 -5.43 -3.10 19.76
CA ASP A 100 -5.35 -3.26 21.20
C ASP A 100 -4.82 -1.96 21.83
N ASP A 101 -5.73 -1.05 22.16
CA ASP A 101 -5.40 0.22 22.80
C ASP A 101 -4.93 0.07 24.25
N THR A 102 -5.09 -1.10 24.87
CA THR A 102 -4.76 -1.31 26.29
C THR A 102 -3.26 -1.18 26.57
N VAL A 103 -2.43 -1.43 25.55
CA VAL A 103 -0.97 -1.41 25.66
C VAL A 103 -0.42 0.00 25.91
N ASN A 104 -1.09 1.02 25.39
CA ASN A 104 -0.65 2.41 25.53
C ASN A 104 -1.21 3.12 26.78
N GLN A 105 -2.10 2.46 27.54
CA GLN A 105 -2.78 3.09 28.68
C GLN A 105 -1.93 3.16 29.96
N ARG A 106 -0.85 2.37 30.07
CA ARG A 106 -0.11 2.20 31.34
C ARG A 106 1.41 2.42 31.26
N GLY A 107 1.95 2.78 30.10
CA GLY A 107 3.40 2.94 29.89
C GLY A 107 3.82 4.38 29.57
N ARG A 108 5.04 4.78 29.98
CA ARG A 108 5.73 6.01 29.51
C ARG A 108 6.66 5.74 28.30
N GLY A 109 6.49 4.59 27.64
CA GLY A 109 7.29 4.21 26.48
C GLY A 109 6.78 4.83 25.17
N PRO A 110 7.53 4.71 24.07
CA PRO A 110 7.04 5.05 22.74
C PRO A 110 5.71 4.34 22.43
N PRO A 111 4.77 4.98 21.72
CA PRO A 111 3.47 4.39 21.43
C PRO A 111 3.63 3.08 20.65
N ILE A 112 3.00 2.02 21.14
CA ILE A 112 3.04 0.68 20.55
C ILE A 112 1.75 0.47 19.77
N PHE A 113 1.86 0.25 18.46
CA PHE A 113 0.73 -0.21 17.64
C PHE A 113 0.67 -1.73 17.70
N ARG A 114 -0.20 -2.26 18.56
CA ARG A 114 -0.40 -3.71 18.70
C ARG A 114 -1.67 -4.13 17.99
N ILE A 115 -1.52 -5.08 17.07
CA ILE A 115 -2.63 -5.74 16.40
C ILE A 115 -2.76 -7.17 16.90
N HIS A 116 -4.00 -7.62 17.07
CA HIS A 116 -4.31 -9.04 17.29
C HIS A 116 -4.75 -9.69 15.98
N GLY A 117 -4.11 -10.80 15.62
CA GLY A 117 -4.41 -11.56 14.41
C GLY A 117 -3.57 -11.13 13.19
N GLU A 118 -4.13 -11.33 12.00
CA GLU A 118 -3.48 -11.02 10.73
C GLU A 118 -3.85 -9.61 10.25
N LEU A 119 -2.89 -8.88 9.67
CA LEU A 119 -3.18 -7.66 8.91
C LEU A 119 -4.02 -8.05 7.68
N LYS A 120 -5.20 -7.44 7.54
CA LYS A 120 -6.11 -7.69 6.41
C LYS A 120 -6.48 -6.38 5.75
N HIS A 121 -6.34 -6.32 4.43
CA HIS A 121 -6.87 -5.23 3.63
C HIS A 121 -8.24 -5.62 3.08
N TRP A 122 -9.21 -4.72 3.24
CA TRP A 122 -10.59 -4.92 2.77
C TRP A 122 -10.91 -3.94 1.67
N SER A 123 -11.39 -4.46 0.54
CA SER A 123 -12.02 -3.68 -0.51
C SER A 123 -13.52 -3.56 -0.18
N GLY A 124 -14.03 -2.34 -0.21
CA GLY A 124 -15.46 -2.07 -0.08
C GLY A 124 -16.19 -2.10 -1.42
N THR A 125 -17.50 -1.85 -1.35
CA THR A 125 -18.35 -1.64 -2.53
C THR A 125 -18.05 -0.31 -3.19
N LEU A 126 -18.37 -0.17 -4.47
CA LEU A 126 -18.03 1.02 -5.25
C LEU A 126 -18.93 2.22 -4.95
N LEU A 127 -20.16 1.97 -4.50
CA LEU A 127 -21.03 3.00 -3.93
C LEU A 127 -21.17 2.84 -2.43
N PRO A 128 -21.32 3.95 -1.69
CA PRO A 128 -21.69 3.89 -0.29
C PRO A 128 -23.09 3.30 -0.12
N ARG A 129 -23.35 2.78 1.08
CA ARG A 129 -24.73 2.46 1.48
C ARG A 129 -25.54 3.75 1.63
N GLU A 130 -26.85 3.63 1.50
CA GLU A 130 -27.75 4.76 1.70
C GLU A 130 -27.55 5.37 3.09
N GLY A 131 -27.45 6.70 3.14
CA GLY A 131 -27.18 7.46 4.38
C GLY A 131 -25.75 7.37 4.92
N VAL A 132 -24.84 6.61 4.29
CA VAL A 132 -23.45 6.48 4.74
C VAL A 132 -22.51 7.35 3.90
N ALA A 133 -21.63 8.09 4.55
CA ALA A 133 -20.65 8.91 3.84
C ALA A 133 -19.61 8.03 3.09
N PRO A 134 -19.24 8.41 1.85
CA PRO A 134 -18.31 7.63 1.03
C PRO A 134 -16.92 7.51 1.66
N SER A 135 -16.23 6.41 1.40
CA SER A 135 -14.90 6.13 1.96
C SER A 135 -14.00 5.33 1.02
N TYR A 136 -12.69 5.46 1.24
CA TYR A 136 -11.65 4.70 0.51
C TYR A 136 -11.83 4.77 -1.03
N ALA A 137 -11.87 3.62 -1.71
CA ALA A 137 -12.07 3.52 -3.16
C ALA A 137 -13.27 4.33 -3.70
N GLN A 138 -14.34 4.49 -2.91
CA GLN A 138 -15.53 5.24 -3.32
C GLN A 138 -15.19 6.72 -3.61
N LEU A 139 -14.18 7.27 -2.92
CA LEU A 139 -13.73 8.66 -3.11
C LEU A 139 -12.98 8.89 -4.42
N TYR A 140 -12.62 7.83 -5.16
CA TYR A 140 -12.03 7.92 -6.50
C TYR A 140 -13.08 7.97 -7.61
N ILE A 141 -14.32 7.56 -7.31
CA ILE A 141 -15.46 7.56 -8.23
C ILE A 141 -16.17 8.92 -8.23
N LEU A 142 -16.22 9.58 -7.08
CA LEU A 142 -16.85 10.91 -6.94
C LEU A 142 -16.13 11.98 -7.75
N ASP A 143 -16.81 13.11 -7.95
CA ASP A 143 -16.15 14.29 -8.47
C ASP A 143 -14.98 14.71 -7.54
N PRO A 144 -13.89 15.27 -8.11
CA PRO A 144 -12.70 15.58 -7.33
C PRO A 144 -12.94 16.56 -6.17
N HIS A 145 -13.87 17.52 -6.32
CA HIS A 145 -14.11 18.54 -5.29
C HIS A 145 -14.87 17.95 -4.10
N THR A 146 -15.92 17.15 -4.35
CA THR A 146 -16.66 16.44 -3.30
C THR A 146 -15.77 15.41 -2.60
N ALA A 147 -14.95 14.66 -3.35
CA ALA A 147 -14.00 13.73 -2.76
C ALA A 147 -13.01 14.42 -1.83
N LEU A 148 -12.50 15.59 -2.23
CA LEU A 148 -11.60 16.41 -1.41
C LEU A 148 -12.30 16.91 -0.14
N ALA A 149 -13.54 17.40 -0.26
CA ALA A 149 -14.33 17.85 0.88
C ALA A 149 -14.50 16.74 1.94
N TYR A 150 -14.84 15.52 1.52
CA TYR A 150 -14.93 14.37 2.44
C TYR A 150 -13.58 13.99 3.07
N ARG A 151 -12.48 14.09 2.32
CA ARG A 151 -11.13 13.86 2.86
C ARG A 151 -10.79 14.90 3.92
N MET A 152 -11.05 16.16 3.64
CA MET A 152 -10.73 17.26 4.57
C MET A 152 -11.61 17.27 5.81
N GLN A 153 -12.90 16.95 5.67
CA GLN A 153 -13.81 16.82 6.81
C GLN A 153 -13.32 15.77 7.84
N ARG A 154 -12.65 14.70 7.37
CA ARG A 154 -12.10 13.65 8.24
C ARG A 154 -10.68 13.93 8.72
N ASN A 155 -10.02 14.95 8.17
CA ASN A 155 -8.60 15.21 8.36
C ASN A 155 -8.35 16.73 8.47
N GLU A 156 -9.08 17.39 9.39
CA GLU A 156 -9.07 18.85 9.55
C GLU A 156 -7.70 19.41 9.91
N ASN A 157 -6.82 18.59 10.49
CA ASN A 157 -5.45 18.95 10.84
C ASN A 157 -4.46 18.94 9.67
N LEU A 158 -4.85 18.41 8.50
CA LEU A 158 -3.97 18.31 7.34
C LEU A 158 -4.06 19.56 6.46
N SER A 159 -3.01 19.80 5.67
CA SER A 159 -3.03 20.86 4.66
C SER A 159 -3.98 20.52 3.51
N HIS A 160 -5.00 21.36 3.33
CA HIS A 160 -5.94 21.28 2.20
C HIS A 160 -5.21 21.27 0.85
N GLN A 161 -4.22 22.15 0.68
CA GLN A 161 -3.46 22.27 -0.56
C GLN A 161 -2.64 21.00 -0.84
N THR A 162 -2.01 20.42 0.19
CA THR A 162 -1.24 19.17 0.05
C THR A 162 -2.18 18.01 -0.29
N MET A 163 -3.33 17.90 0.39
CA MET A 163 -4.32 16.86 0.11
C MET A 163 -4.85 16.94 -1.33
N GLU A 164 -5.21 18.13 -1.79
CA GLU A 164 -5.71 18.37 -3.15
C GLU A 164 -4.66 17.99 -4.21
N ALA A 165 -3.40 18.39 -4.01
CA ALA A 165 -2.32 18.08 -4.92
C ALA A 165 -2.03 16.58 -4.96
N LEU A 166 -2.01 15.89 -3.81
CA LEU A 166 -1.82 14.43 -3.74
C LEU A 166 -2.99 13.66 -4.37
N GLN A 167 -4.23 14.09 -4.13
CA GLN A 167 -5.41 13.51 -4.77
C GLN A 167 -5.34 13.63 -6.29
N THR A 168 -5.00 14.83 -6.78
CA THR A 168 -4.87 15.11 -8.22
C THR A 168 -3.75 14.27 -8.83
N LEU A 169 -2.61 14.18 -8.14
CA LEU A 169 -1.48 13.34 -8.52
C LEU A 169 -1.93 11.88 -8.70
N LEU A 170 -2.52 11.28 -7.68
CA LEU A 170 -2.92 9.87 -7.70
C LEU A 170 -4.00 9.61 -8.76
N ARG A 171 -5.00 10.49 -8.91
CA ARG A 171 -5.99 10.35 -9.99
C ARG A 171 -5.38 10.40 -11.39
N THR A 172 -4.25 11.10 -11.55
CA THR A 172 -3.57 11.21 -12.83
C THR A 172 -2.69 9.98 -13.10
N VAL A 173 -1.87 9.58 -12.13
CA VAL A 173 -0.79 8.62 -12.36
C VAL A 173 -1.06 7.21 -11.83
N ASN A 174 -2.05 7.02 -10.95
CA ASN A 174 -2.32 5.73 -10.34
C ASN A 174 -3.25 4.88 -11.22
N PRO A 175 -2.81 3.74 -11.76
CA PRO A 175 -3.64 2.90 -12.63
C PRO A 175 -4.88 2.35 -11.92
N TYR A 176 -4.82 2.10 -10.61
CA TYR A 176 -5.98 1.64 -9.85
C TYR A 176 -7.08 2.71 -9.78
N SER A 177 -6.75 4.00 -9.78
CA SER A 177 -7.76 5.06 -9.87
C SER A 177 -8.61 4.88 -11.14
N HIS A 178 -7.96 4.65 -12.28
CA HIS A 178 -8.62 4.45 -13.57
C HIS A 178 -9.40 3.13 -13.63
N ILE A 179 -8.84 2.04 -13.09
CA ILE A 179 -9.50 0.74 -13.03
C ILE A 179 -10.80 0.80 -12.21
N TYR A 180 -10.77 1.44 -11.04
CA TYR A 180 -11.96 1.58 -10.19
C TYR A 180 -13.03 2.48 -10.82
N GLN A 181 -12.62 3.54 -11.53
CA GLN A 181 -13.54 4.38 -12.30
C GLN A 181 -14.18 3.62 -13.46
N HIS A 182 -13.37 2.91 -14.25
CA HIS A 182 -13.88 2.10 -15.35
C HIS A 182 -14.82 1.00 -14.87
N ALA A 183 -14.51 0.35 -13.75
CA ALA A 183 -15.39 -0.63 -13.14
C ALA A 183 -16.74 -0.05 -12.74
N TYR A 184 -16.73 1.13 -12.12
CA TYR A 184 -17.95 1.85 -11.82
C TYR A 184 -18.77 2.15 -13.07
N GLU A 185 -18.13 2.61 -14.15
CA GLU A 185 -18.78 2.87 -15.43
C GLU A 185 -19.38 1.61 -16.06
N VAL A 186 -18.70 0.46 -16.00
CA VAL A 186 -19.25 -0.80 -16.50
C VAL A 186 -20.46 -1.21 -15.64
N LEU A 187 -20.30 -1.23 -14.32
CA LEU A 187 -21.34 -1.64 -13.37
C LEU A 187 -22.63 -0.84 -13.47
N ARG A 188 -22.57 0.47 -13.73
CA ARG A 188 -23.78 1.29 -13.89
C ARG A 188 -24.60 0.95 -15.13
N HIS A 189 -24.00 0.33 -16.15
CA HIS A 189 -24.71 -0.10 -17.37
C HIS A 189 -25.28 -1.52 -17.27
N TYR A 190 -24.90 -2.27 -16.23
CA TYR A 190 -25.38 -3.64 -15.96
C TYR A 190 -25.93 -3.75 -14.54
N PRO A 191 -27.04 -3.04 -14.22
CA PRO A 191 -27.58 -2.99 -12.86
C PRO A 191 -28.08 -4.34 -12.33
N ASP A 192 -28.41 -5.28 -13.23
CA ASP A 192 -28.90 -6.61 -12.88
C ASP A 192 -27.79 -7.57 -12.42
N ALA A 193 -26.54 -7.26 -12.73
CA ALA A 193 -25.40 -8.06 -12.29
C ALA A 193 -25.03 -7.69 -10.85
N GLN A 194 -25.23 -8.67 -9.95
CA GLN A 194 -25.05 -8.46 -8.51
C GLN A 194 -23.57 -8.26 -8.12
N GLU A 195 -22.63 -8.83 -8.87
CA GLU A 195 -21.19 -8.79 -8.58
C GLU A 195 -20.33 -8.75 -9.84
N PHE A 196 -19.18 -8.09 -9.77
CA PHE A 196 -18.18 -8.09 -10.84
C PHE A 196 -16.84 -8.48 -10.24
N SER A 197 -16.10 -9.36 -10.91
CA SER A 197 -14.71 -9.59 -10.55
C SER A 197 -13.83 -8.68 -11.40
N ILE A 198 -13.04 -7.82 -10.77
CA ILE A 198 -11.83 -7.31 -11.41
C ILE A 198 -10.75 -8.36 -11.22
N SER A 199 -10.50 -9.09 -12.30
CA SER A 199 -9.36 -9.98 -12.36
C SER A 199 -8.16 -9.14 -12.75
N LEU A 200 -7.35 -8.77 -11.75
CA LEU A 200 -6.03 -8.18 -11.97
C LEU A 200 -5.08 -9.32 -12.40
N ARG A 201 -5.23 -9.78 -13.64
CA ARG A 201 -4.47 -10.91 -14.17
C ARG A 201 -3.05 -10.46 -14.52
N VAL A 202 -2.10 -10.91 -13.71
CA VAL A 202 -0.74 -11.15 -14.19
C VAL A 202 -0.82 -12.41 -15.05
N MET A 203 -0.60 -12.28 -16.37
CA MET A 203 -0.74 -13.40 -17.30
C MET A 203 0.21 -14.55 -16.91
N PRO A 204 -0.23 -15.82 -16.99
CA PRO A 204 0.64 -16.98 -16.70
C PRO A 204 1.84 -16.96 -17.66
N GLY A 205 3.03 -16.70 -17.11
CA GLY A 205 4.27 -16.47 -17.86
C GLY A 205 5.01 -15.20 -17.46
N GLN A 206 4.35 -14.26 -16.76
CA GLN A 206 4.91 -13.00 -16.26
C GLN A 206 5.36 -13.08 -14.79
N ASP A 207 5.56 -14.30 -14.26
CA ASP A 207 6.22 -14.47 -12.96
C ASP A 207 7.65 -13.91 -13.07
N ARG A 208 7.97 -12.89 -12.28
CA ARG A 208 9.31 -12.26 -12.22
C ARG A 208 10.44 -13.27 -11.97
N ARG A 209 10.12 -14.46 -11.46
CA ARG A 209 11.08 -15.56 -11.29
C ARG A 209 11.43 -16.29 -12.60
N ARG A 210 10.80 -15.96 -13.74
CA ARG A 210 10.96 -16.68 -15.02
C ARG A 210 10.96 -15.82 -16.31
N TYR A 211 11.43 -14.57 -16.24
CA TYR A 211 11.69 -13.64 -17.36
C TYR A 211 10.59 -12.61 -17.72
N ASN A 212 11.08 -11.39 -18.02
CA ASN A 212 10.46 -10.17 -18.57
C ASN A 212 9.72 -9.21 -17.61
N LEU A 213 9.97 -7.91 -17.85
CA LEU A 213 9.38 -6.74 -17.19
C LEU A 213 7.89 -6.56 -17.60
N PRO A 214 7.00 -6.21 -16.68
CA PRO A 214 5.74 -5.56 -17.02
C PRO A 214 5.99 -4.13 -17.49
N THR A 215 5.64 -3.83 -18.74
CA THR A 215 5.24 -2.47 -19.14
C THR A 215 3.75 -2.30 -18.83
N ALA A 216 3.34 -1.05 -18.56
CA ALA A 216 2.11 -0.62 -17.91
C ALA A 216 0.75 -0.99 -18.57
N ASP A 217 0.72 -1.97 -19.48
CA ASP A 217 -0.48 -2.43 -20.21
C ASP A 217 -0.99 -3.80 -19.70
N GLU A 218 -0.89 -4.07 -18.40
CA GLU A 218 -1.48 -5.27 -17.81
C GLU A 218 -2.99 -5.07 -17.61
N VAL A 219 -3.75 -5.70 -18.52
CA VAL A 219 -5.22 -5.60 -18.67
C VAL A 219 -5.93 -6.10 -17.41
N ALA A 220 -6.45 -5.16 -16.62
CA ALA A 220 -7.50 -5.48 -15.64
C ALA A 220 -8.74 -5.94 -16.41
N ALA A 221 -9.04 -7.24 -16.36
CA ALA A 221 -10.24 -7.77 -16.99
C ALA A 221 -11.41 -7.59 -16.01
N ILE A 222 -12.37 -6.76 -16.40
CA ILE A 222 -13.62 -6.59 -15.66
C ILE A 222 -14.60 -7.62 -16.21
N VAL A 223 -14.84 -8.67 -15.43
CA VAL A 223 -15.72 -9.77 -15.81
C VAL A 223 -17.05 -9.63 -15.04
N PRO A 224 -18.18 -9.41 -15.75
CA PRO A 224 -19.50 -9.50 -15.14
C PRO A 224 -19.75 -10.92 -14.63
N GLY A 225 -20.22 -11.05 -13.40
CA GLY A 225 -20.51 -12.33 -12.78
C GLY A 225 -21.86 -12.34 -12.05
N ASP A 226 -22.36 -13.53 -11.80
CA ASP A 226 -23.51 -13.80 -10.93
C ASP A 226 -23.08 -14.15 -9.48
N GLY A 227 -21.78 -14.03 -9.17
CA GLY A 227 -21.20 -14.40 -7.88
C GLY A 227 -20.91 -15.89 -7.70
N ILE A 228 -21.13 -16.73 -8.72
CA ILE A 228 -20.97 -18.20 -8.64
C ILE A 228 -19.61 -18.67 -9.21
N GLN A 229 -18.89 -17.80 -9.92
CA GLN A 229 -17.60 -18.13 -10.53
C GLN A 229 -16.51 -18.40 -9.48
N ALA A 230 -15.67 -19.40 -9.74
CA ALA A 230 -14.51 -19.71 -8.91
C ALA A 230 -13.50 -18.55 -8.96
N VAL A 231 -13.42 -17.81 -7.86
CA VAL A 231 -12.52 -16.67 -7.67
C VAL A 231 -11.10 -17.20 -7.42
N ASP A 232 -10.13 -16.78 -8.23
CA ASP A 232 -8.73 -17.09 -7.95
C ASP A 232 -8.22 -16.18 -6.82
N ARG A 233 -7.18 -16.60 -6.09
CA ARG A 233 -6.52 -15.80 -5.04
C ARG A 233 -5.93 -14.48 -5.57
N ARG A 234 -5.91 -14.31 -6.89
CA ARG A 234 -5.41 -13.17 -7.66
C ARG A 234 -6.51 -12.20 -8.12
N ASP A 235 -7.76 -12.44 -7.76
CA ASP A 235 -8.88 -11.60 -8.17
C ASP A 235 -9.32 -10.64 -7.05
N ILE A 236 -9.71 -9.42 -7.44
CA ILE A 236 -10.41 -8.47 -6.57
C ILE A 236 -11.85 -8.34 -7.05
N ILE A 237 -12.80 -8.73 -6.22
CA ILE A 237 -14.23 -8.67 -6.54
C ILE A 237 -14.78 -7.31 -6.12
N LEU A 238 -15.29 -6.56 -7.09
CA LEU A 238 -15.97 -5.31 -6.84
C LEU A 238 -17.47 -5.49 -7.07
N SER A 239 -18.28 -5.00 -6.14
CA SER A 239 -19.71 -4.90 -6.34
C SER A 239 -20.13 -3.43 -6.32
N LEU A 240 -21.17 -3.10 -7.09
CA LEU A 240 -21.69 -1.73 -7.12
C LEU A 240 -22.24 -1.35 -5.74
N ARG A 241 -23.04 -2.24 -5.15
CA ARG A 241 -23.66 -2.10 -3.83
C ARG A 241 -23.44 -3.38 -3.00
N GLY A 242 -23.70 -3.31 -1.70
CA GLY A 242 -23.63 -4.47 -0.83
C GLY A 242 -24.91 -5.31 -0.97
N GLY A 243 -24.80 -6.55 -1.41
CA GLY A 243 -25.92 -7.49 -1.44
C GLY A 243 -26.14 -8.18 -0.09
N GLU A 244 -27.36 -8.69 0.13
CA GLU A 244 -27.75 -9.46 1.32
C GLU A 244 -26.96 -10.77 1.47
N ALA A 245 -26.44 -11.33 0.36
CA ALA A 245 -25.65 -12.56 0.36
C ALA A 245 -24.25 -12.42 0.99
N ARG A 246 -23.73 -11.21 1.18
CA ARG A 246 -22.39 -11.00 1.76
C ARG A 246 -22.50 -10.76 3.26
N GLN A 247 -22.10 -11.76 4.07
CA GLN A 247 -22.14 -11.74 5.55
C GLN A 247 -21.30 -10.64 6.25
N ALA A 248 -20.69 -9.72 5.52
CA ALA A 248 -20.00 -8.55 6.07
C ALA A 248 -20.34 -7.26 5.30
N GLY A 249 -21.56 -7.17 4.75
CA GLY A 249 -22.10 -5.95 4.18
C GLY A 249 -21.27 -5.34 3.03
N GLY A 250 -20.74 -6.21 2.18
CA GLY A 250 -20.06 -5.83 0.94
C GLY A 250 -18.53 -5.66 1.03
N LEU A 251 -17.90 -5.94 2.19
CA LEU A 251 -16.44 -5.94 2.32
C LEU A 251 -15.84 -7.27 1.83
N GLN A 252 -14.78 -7.19 1.02
CA GLN A 252 -14.03 -8.35 0.54
C GLN A 252 -12.55 -8.26 0.94
N ARG A 253 -12.01 -9.36 1.47
CA ARG A 253 -10.59 -9.46 1.81
C ARG A 253 -9.75 -9.59 0.54
N ILE A 254 -8.73 -8.75 0.42
CA ILE A 254 -7.65 -8.94 -0.56
C ILE A 254 -6.61 -9.88 0.04
N SER A 255 -6.17 -10.89 -0.73
CA SER A 255 -5.11 -11.78 -0.28
C SER A 255 -3.81 -10.99 -0.07
N ASP A 256 -3.12 -11.28 1.02
CA ASP A 256 -1.78 -10.78 1.34
C ASP A 256 -0.74 -11.07 0.26
N GLY A 257 -0.86 -12.21 -0.44
CA GLY A 257 -0.05 -12.58 -1.60
C GLY A 257 -0.42 -11.89 -2.92
N HIS A 258 -1.39 -10.98 -2.93
CA HIS A 258 -1.83 -10.31 -4.16
C HIS A 258 -0.91 -9.12 -4.48
N ALA A 259 -0.49 -9.00 -5.75
CA ALA A 259 0.33 -7.88 -6.24
C ALA A 259 -0.20 -6.47 -5.92
N ALA A 260 -1.53 -6.30 -5.78
CA ALA A 260 -2.21 -5.05 -5.48
C ALA A 260 -2.44 -4.83 -3.97
N TYR A 261 -2.10 -5.80 -3.11
CA TYR A 261 -2.30 -5.72 -1.67
C TYR A 261 -1.64 -4.48 -1.06
N ALA A 262 -0.34 -4.28 -1.32
CA ALA A 262 0.38 -3.11 -0.83
C ALA A 262 0.03 -1.83 -1.61
N PRO A 263 -0.02 -1.80 -2.95
CA PRO A 263 -0.27 -0.57 -3.70
C PRO A 263 -1.65 0.06 -3.48
N LEU A 264 -2.68 -0.74 -3.20
CA LEU A 264 -4.02 -0.22 -2.92
C LEU A 264 -4.13 0.45 -1.55
N HIS A 265 -3.24 0.09 -0.61
CA HIS A 265 -3.24 0.66 0.74
C HIS A 265 -2.15 1.73 0.92
N TYR A 266 -0.94 1.47 0.46
CA TYR A 266 0.23 2.37 0.57
C TYR A 266 0.42 3.20 -0.71
N VAL A 267 -0.63 3.93 -1.09
CA VAL A 267 -0.70 4.66 -2.37
C VAL A 267 0.39 5.72 -2.54
N LEU A 268 0.91 6.28 -1.44
CA LEU A 268 2.02 7.25 -1.51
C LEU A 268 3.39 6.59 -1.71
N LEU A 269 3.52 5.30 -1.34
CA LEU A 269 4.74 4.53 -1.62
C LEU A 269 4.71 3.96 -3.05
N PHE A 270 3.52 3.64 -3.55
CA PHE A 270 3.29 3.10 -4.90
C PHE A 270 2.38 4.03 -5.73
N PRO A 271 2.76 5.30 -5.99
CA PRO A 271 1.89 6.27 -6.63
C PRO A 271 1.46 5.86 -8.03
N GLN A 272 2.31 5.12 -8.77
CA GLN A 272 2.01 4.62 -10.11
C GLN A 272 1.53 3.17 -10.08
N GLY A 273 1.13 2.66 -8.91
CA GLY A 273 0.53 1.33 -8.76
C GLY A 273 1.48 0.16 -9.00
N GLN A 274 2.79 0.36 -8.95
CA GLN A 274 3.76 -0.72 -9.14
C GLN A 274 3.48 -1.83 -8.14
N SER A 275 3.60 -3.09 -8.57
CA SER A 275 3.37 -4.23 -7.69
C SER A 275 4.23 -4.13 -6.44
N GLY A 276 3.63 -4.47 -5.29
CA GLY A 276 4.35 -4.59 -4.03
C GLY A 276 5.41 -5.69 -4.05
N TRP A 277 5.91 -6.08 -2.89
CA TRP A 277 6.91 -7.15 -2.75
C TRP A 277 6.38 -8.51 -3.21
N HIS A 278 6.49 -8.82 -4.51
CA HIS A 278 6.29 -10.14 -5.11
C HIS A 278 7.20 -10.36 -6.33
#